data_AF-A0A0G0U6N5-F1
#
_entry.id   AF-A0A0G0U6N5-F1
#
_cell.length_a   1.000
_cell.length_b   1.000
_cell.length_c   1.000
_cell.angle_alpha   90.00
_cell.angle_beta   90.00
_cell.angle_gamma   90.00
#
_symmetry.space_group_name_H-M   'P 1'
#
loop_
_entity.id
_entity.type
_entity.pdbx_description
1 polymer ?
#
loop_
_entity_poly.entity_id
_entity_poly.type
_entity_poly.pdbx_seq_one_letter_code
_entity_poly.pdbx_strand_id
1 'polypeptide(L)'
;MVTKKQQQVLDFIEKYQKKNKYSPTLEEIQKRFKLASVSTAHYYIQQLKNKKLLSKQGSQHRAINVLPISNNINVPILGTITAGAPIEAIETHDETISLSQGEISPSGKHYALRVSGDSMIDEGIFDGDIVVIKEQQTADDGQTVVAIIDDNQATLKKLYREKSRFRLQPANQALLPFYRTEVEVRGIVVKIIRDLEPAQGSDSELVKIIKKMPPTTNVRRVANSEPNEKPRPFIQWVGGKREMISQYQEFIPKKFKNYYEPFLGGGAMFFYLQTEKAILSDNNKELIKAYEGVRDNPEEVIKLLKELRSKHSGELYTKIRNLDREINIFESLNTAEIAARMVYLNQTCFNGLYRVNQKSQFNVPIGSSLNRLICDENTIRSVSKVLKKITIQESDFETSVRKAQAGDFIYLDPPYYPISVNSDFTRYTKEKFYQEDQVRLKKEIDRLSKIGCKVMVSNSDCDFIKELYKGYKLHKVYSGRTLNCKKDQRGKVSELFITNY
;
A
#
# COMPACT_ATOMS: atom_id res chain seq x y z
N MET A 1 -9.46 -22.59 30.49
CA MET A 1 -8.84 -23.79 31.13
C MET A 1 -9.70 -25.03 30.87
N VAL A 2 -9.12 -26.16 30.45
CA VAL A 2 -9.82 -27.44 30.20
C VAL A 2 -9.70 -28.31 31.46
N THR A 3 -10.79 -28.94 31.91
CA THR A 3 -10.74 -29.80 33.10
C THR A 3 -10.14 -31.18 32.76
N LYS A 4 -9.55 -31.88 33.73
CA LYS A 4 -8.96 -33.22 33.55
C LYS A 4 -9.92 -34.19 32.85
N LYS A 5 -11.21 -34.11 33.18
CA LYS A 5 -12.26 -34.95 32.59
C LYS A 5 -12.64 -34.53 31.16
N GLN A 6 -12.59 -33.23 30.84
CA GLN A 6 -12.77 -32.71 29.48
C GLN A 6 -11.61 -33.11 28.57
N GLN A 7 -10.36 -33.08 29.06
CA GLN A 7 -9.19 -33.51 28.31
C GLN A 7 -9.27 -35.01 27.98
N GLN A 8 -9.63 -35.84 28.96
CA GLN A 8 -9.82 -37.28 28.75
C GLN A 8 -10.87 -37.59 27.66
N VAL A 9 -11.98 -36.83 27.63
CA VAL A 9 -13.02 -36.98 26.61
C VAL A 9 -12.49 -36.57 25.23
N LEU A 10 -11.71 -35.49 25.14
CA LEU A 10 -11.08 -35.03 23.90
C LEU A 10 -10.09 -36.08 23.35
N ASP A 11 -9.18 -36.57 24.18
CA ASP A 11 -8.20 -37.60 23.82
C ASP A 11 -8.87 -38.90 23.32
N PHE A 12 -10.01 -39.26 23.91
CA PHE A 12 -10.78 -40.41 23.48
C PHE A 12 -11.38 -40.21 22.09
N ILE A 13 -11.94 -39.03 21.80
CA ILE A 13 -12.50 -38.70 20.48
C ILE A 13 -11.41 -38.73 19.42
N GLU A 14 -10.23 -38.15 19.69
CA GLU A 14 -9.08 -38.17 18.79
C GLU A 14 -8.61 -39.61 18.49
N LYS A 15 -8.42 -40.43 19.54
CA LYS A 15 -8.00 -41.83 19.38
C LYS A 15 -9.05 -42.66 18.63
N TYR A 16 -10.32 -42.41 18.89
CA TYR A 16 -11.43 -43.12 18.24
C TYR A 16 -11.50 -42.75 16.75
N GLN A 17 -11.37 -41.48 16.39
CA GLN A 17 -11.33 -41.03 14.99
C GLN A 17 -10.13 -41.58 14.23
N LYS A 18 -8.94 -41.56 14.85
CA LYS A 18 -7.71 -42.09 14.24
C LYS A 18 -7.84 -43.58 13.93
N LYS A 19 -8.51 -44.35 14.81
CA LYS A 19 -8.71 -45.79 14.67
C LYS A 19 -9.83 -46.15 13.69
N ASN A 20 -10.99 -45.48 13.78
CA ASN A 20 -12.21 -45.89 13.08
C ASN A 20 -12.55 -45.05 11.85
N LYS A 21 -11.80 -43.96 11.57
CA LYS A 21 -12.07 -42.98 10.50
C LYS A 21 -13.41 -42.22 10.62
N TYR A 22 -14.13 -42.38 11.73
CA TYR A 22 -15.33 -41.63 12.07
C TYR A 22 -15.39 -41.34 13.57
N SER A 23 -16.28 -40.43 13.96
CA SER A 23 -16.41 -39.94 15.34
C SER A 23 -17.27 -40.84 16.22
N PRO A 24 -16.94 -40.98 17.51
CA PRO A 24 -17.79 -41.71 18.44
C PRO A 24 -19.11 -40.99 18.65
N THR A 25 -20.17 -41.76 18.85
CA THR A 25 -21.51 -41.30 19.23
C THR A 25 -21.55 -40.88 20.70
N LEU A 26 -22.58 -40.12 21.10
CA LEU A 26 -22.76 -39.71 22.49
C LEU A 26 -22.92 -40.91 23.44
N GLU A 27 -23.51 -42.00 22.96
CA GLU A 27 -23.67 -43.26 23.70
C GLU A 27 -22.33 -43.99 23.89
N GLU A 28 -21.45 -43.97 22.88
CA GLU A 28 -20.11 -44.56 23.01
C GLU A 28 -19.22 -43.78 23.97
N ILE A 29 -19.34 -42.45 23.98
CA ILE A 29 -18.66 -41.59 24.96
C ILE A 29 -19.21 -41.86 26.36
N GLN A 30 -20.53 -41.97 26.52
CA GLN A 30 -21.16 -42.30 27.80
C GLN A 30 -20.65 -43.66 28.33
N LYS A 31 -20.67 -44.70 27.50
CA LYS A 31 -20.22 -46.06 27.87
C LYS A 31 -18.73 -46.08 28.24
N ARG A 32 -17.88 -45.41 27.46
CA ARG A 32 -16.42 -45.38 27.70
C ARG A 32 -16.03 -44.75 29.03
N PHE A 33 -16.74 -43.70 29.44
CA PHE A 33 -16.46 -42.92 30.65
C PHE A 33 -17.40 -43.25 31.81
N LYS A 34 -18.26 -44.27 31.67
CA LYS A 34 -19.28 -44.68 32.65
C LYS A 34 -20.08 -43.49 33.17
N LEU A 35 -20.55 -42.63 32.26
CA LEU A 35 -21.30 -41.42 32.63
C LEU A 35 -22.75 -41.78 32.96
N ALA A 36 -23.32 -41.04 33.93
CA ALA A 36 -24.67 -41.26 34.42
C ALA A 36 -25.76 -41.14 33.34
N SER A 37 -25.53 -40.35 32.28
CA SER A 37 -26.48 -40.19 31.18
C SER A 37 -25.81 -39.74 29.87
N VAL A 38 -26.50 -39.98 28.74
CA VAL A 38 -26.14 -39.44 27.42
C VAL A 38 -26.09 -37.90 27.44
N SER A 39 -26.96 -37.26 28.21
CA SER A 39 -26.98 -35.81 28.41
C SER A 39 -25.70 -35.29 29.06
N THR A 40 -25.07 -36.09 29.94
CA THR A 40 -23.78 -35.75 30.54
C THR A 40 -22.65 -35.79 29.50
N ALA A 41 -22.69 -36.76 28.58
CA ALA A 41 -21.77 -36.80 27.45
C ALA A 41 -22.00 -35.59 26.52
N HIS A 42 -23.25 -35.24 26.23
CA HIS A 42 -23.61 -34.06 25.45
C HIS A 42 -23.07 -32.76 26.07
N TYR A 43 -23.17 -32.62 27.39
CA TYR A 43 -22.63 -31.48 28.13
C TYR A 43 -21.11 -31.33 27.94
N TYR A 44 -20.32 -32.40 28.05
CA TYR A 44 -18.88 -32.32 27.82
C TYR A 44 -18.53 -31.93 26.38
N ILE A 45 -19.30 -32.40 25.40
CA ILE A 45 -19.11 -32.01 23.99
C ILE A 45 -19.46 -30.55 23.75
N GLN A 46 -20.55 -30.04 24.33
CA GLN A 46 -20.92 -28.62 24.30
C GLN A 46 -19.82 -27.75 24.92
N GLN A 47 -19.28 -28.13 26.07
CA GLN A 47 -18.20 -27.40 26.73
C GLN A 47 -16.90 -27.38 25.92
N LEU A 48 -16.55 -28.50 25.28
CA LEU A 48 -15.39 -28.57 24.38
C LEU A 48 -15.61 -27.77 23.08
N LYS A 49 -16.83 -27.71 22.55
CA LYS A 49 -17.20 -26.84 21.41
C LYS A 49 -17.14 -25.36 21.75
N ASN A 50 -17.68 -24.96 22.90
CA ASN A 50 -17.64 -23.56 23.36
C ASN A 50 -16.20 -23.09 23.59
N LYS A 51 -15.29 -24.01 23.89
CA LYS A 51 -13.84 -23.76 23.98
C LYS A 51 -13.10 -23.85 22.63
N LYS A 52 -13.83 -23.98 21.52
CA LYS A 52 -13.31 -24.12 20.15
C LYS A 52 -12.35 -25.31 19.95
N LEU A 53 -12.50 -26.37 20.74
CA LEU A 53 -11.70 -27.60 20.62
C LEU A 53 -12.37 -28.67 19.75
N LEU A 54 -13.67 -28.53 19.51
CA LEU A 54 -14.47 -29.41 18.64
C LEU A 54 -15.35 -28.56 17.71
N SER A 55 -15.56 -28.99 16.47
CA SER A 55 -16.54 -28.40 15.54
C SER A 55 -17.58 -29.45 15.09
N LYS A 56 -18.79 -29.01 14.72
CA LYS A 56 -19.84 -29.90 14.15
C LYS A 56 -20.18 -29.47 12.73
N GLN A 57 -20.15 -30.39 11.77
CA GLN A 57 -20.76 -30.17 10.45
C GLN A 57 -22.08 -30.94 10.33
N GLY A 58 -23.20 -30.23 10.27
CA GLY A 58 -24.49 -30.81 9.90
C GLY A 58 -25.23 -31.63 10.97
N SER A 59 -26.44 -32.07 10.61
CA SER A 59 -27.46 -32.66 11.48
C SER A 59 -27.36 -34.18 11.67
N GLN A 60 -26.27 -34.83 11.27
CA GLN A 60 -26.17 -36.29 11.35
C GLN A 60 -25.45 -36.79 12.61
N HIS A 61 -25.81 -38.01 13.05
CA HIS A 61 -25.05 -38.78 14.04
C HIS A 61 -23.64 -39.03 13.47
N ARG A 62 -22.58 -38.64 14.19
CA ARG A 62 -21.13 -38.80 13.88
C ARG A 62 -20.38 -37.61 13.23
N ALA A 63 -20.88 -36.39 13.34
CA ALA A 63 -20.22 -35.21 12.76
C ALA A 63 -19.46 -34.30 13.75
N ILE A 64 -18.56 -34.84 14.57
CA ILE A 64 -17.70 -34.02 15.46
C ILE A 64 -16.27 -34.06 14.91
N ASN A 65 -15.65 -32.94 14.54
CA ASN A 65 -14.23 -32.92 14.18
C ASN A 65 -13.42 -32.32 15.34
N VAL A 66 -12.28 -32.93 15.67
CA VAL A 66 -11.33 -32.34 16.62
C VAL A 66 -10.53 -31.27 15.90
N LEU A 67 -10.53 -30.05 16.43
CA LEU A 67 -9.67 -28.99 15.92
C LEU A 67 -8.27 -29.22 16.50
N PRO A 68 -7.19 -29.18 15.68
CA PRO A 68 -5.85 -29.37 16.19
C PRO A 68 -5.57 -28.29 17.25
N ILE A 69 -5.14 -28.72 18.44
CA ILE A 69 -4.63 -27.81 19.47
C ILE A 69 -3.28 -27.30 18.94
N SER A 70 -3.30 -26.19 18.22
CA SER A 70 -2.07 -25.50 17.84
C SER A 70 -1.53 -24.80 19.09
N ASN A 71 -0.53 -25.40 19.71
CA ASN A 71 0.31 -24.71 20.68
C ASN A 71 1.09 -23.63 19.92
N ASN A 72 0.54 -22.42 19.89
CA ASN A 72 1.18 -21.30 19.20
C ASN A 72 2.27 -20.70 20.10
N ILE A 73 3.45 -20.47 19.52
CA ILE A 73 4.54 -19.69 20.11
C ILE A 73 4.33 -18.25 19.64
N ASN A 74 4.04 -17.35 20.57
CA ASN A 74 3.95 -15.92 20.27
C ASN A 74 5.36 -15.32 20.38
N VAL A 75 5.84 -14.74 19.29
CA VAL A 75 7.15 -14.09 19.21
C VAL A 75 6.94 -12.58 19.04
N PRO A 76 7.48 -11.72 19.93
CA PRO A 76 7.33 -10.28 19.82
C PRO A 76 8.15 -9.71 18.66
N ILE A 77 7.59 -8.76 17.93
CA ILE A 77 8.33 -7.95 16.96
C ILE A 77 8.93 -6.77 17.72
N LEU A 78 10.27 -6.69 17.76
CA LEU A 78 10.97 -5.69 18.56
C LEU A 78 11.37 -4.43 17.78
N GLY A 79 11.17 -4.40 16.47
CA GLY A 79 11.46 -3.24 15.65
C GLY A 79 11.89 -3.58 14.23
N THR A 80 12.57 -2.64 13.58
CA THR A 80 13.09 -2.76 12.21
C THR A 80 14.62 -2.81 12.24
N ILE A 81 15.22 -3.69 11.43
CA ILE A 81 16.67 -3.82 11.26
C ILE A 81 17.08 -3.48 9.83
N THR A 82 18.06 -2.60 9.70
CA THR A 82 18.56 -2.17 8.39
C THR A 82 19.65 -3.14 7.89
N ALA A 83 19.55 -3.47 6.61
CA ALA A 83 20.48 -4.30 5.88
C ALA A 83 21.70 -3.48 5.40
N GLY A 84 21.63 -2.15 5.30
CA GLY A 84 22.71 -1.32 4.76
C GLY A 84 23.45 -0.44 5.79
N ALA A 85 22.74 0.53 6.36
CA ALA A 85 23.28 1.62 7.17
C ALA A 85 22.55 1.72 8.53
N PRO A 86 23.16 2.31 9.56
CA PRO A 86 22.77 2.03 10.93
C PRO A 86 21.65 2.87 11.51
N ILE A 87 20.74 2.25 12.29
CA ILE A 87 19.74 2.94 13.12
C ILE A 87 19.44 2.12 14.38
N GLU A 88 19.10 2.83 15.47
CA GLU A 88 18.64 2.32 16.76
C GLU A 88 17.38 1.43 16.63
N ALA A 89 17.37 0.29 17.32
CA ALA A 89 16.20 -0.56 17.45
C ALA A 89 15.13 0.18 18.28
N ILE A 90 14.09 0.69 17.63
CA ILE A 90 12.94 1.27 18.32
C ILE A 90 12.04 0.12 18.76
N GLU A 91 12.02 -0.14 20.07
CA GLU A 91 11.13 -1.11 20.70
C GLU A 91 9.66 -0.73 20.44
N THR A 92 9.00 -1.49 19.58
CA THR A 92 7.56 -1.37 19.33
C THR A 92 6.84 -2.32 20.28
N HIS A 93 6.51 -1.83 21.47
CA HIS A 93 5.75 -2.62 22.45
C HIS A 93 4.30 -2.76 21.98
N ASP A 94 3.99 -3.85 21.27
CA ASP A 94 2.72 -4.62 21.32
C ASP A 94 2.45 -5.51 20.08
N GLU A 95 3.36 -5.58 19.10
CA GLU A 95 3.19 -6.50 17.94
C GLU A 95 3.80 -7.88 18.20
N THR A 96 3.05 -8.96 17.93
CA THR A 96 3.54 -10.35 18.03
C THR A 96 3.15 -11.16 16.81
N ILE A 97 4.04 -12.04 16.36
CA ILE A 97 3.73 -13.09 15.37
C ILE A 97 3.39 -14.40 16.11
N SER A 98 2.41 -15.14 15.61
CA SER A 98 2.01 -16.43 16.17
C SER A 98 2.52 -17.56 15.27
N LEU A 99 3.46 -18.37 15.77
CA LEU A 99 4.08 -19.49 15.06
C LEU A 99 3.59 -20.83 15.60
N SER A 100 3.41 -21.82 14.75
CA SER A 100 3.03 -23.18 15.15
C SER A 100 4.21 -23.95 15.75
N GLN A 101 3.95 -24.81 16.75
CA GLN A 101 4.98 -25.68 17.34
C GLN A 101 5.56 -26.62 16.26
N GLY A 102 6.83 -26.39 15.89
CA GLY A 102 7.53 -27.08 14.79
C GLY A 102 8.15 -26.14 13.77
N GLU A 103 7.70 -24.88 13.72
CA GLU A 103 8.26 -23.87 12.81
C GLU A 103 9.56 -23.23 13.32
N ILE A 104 9.74 -23.24 14.64
CA ILE A 104 10.95 -22.82 15.35
C ILE A 104 11.14 -23.71 16.58
N SER A 105 12.35 -23.69 17.16
CA SER A 105 12.63 -24.40 18.40
C SER A 105 11.74 -23.89 19.54
N PRO A 106 11.07 -24.77 20.31
CA PRO A 106 10.32 -24.35 21.50
C PRO A 106 11.23 -23.94 22.66
N SER A 107 12.54 -24.27 22.60
CA SER A 107 13.52 -23.85 23.59
C SER A 107 14.29 -22.60 23.15
N GLY A 108 14.51 -21.69 24.09
CA GLY A 108 15.18 -20.41 23.88
C GLY A 108 14.22 -19.24 23.68
N LYS A 109 14.69 -18.03 23.98
CA LYS A 109 13.94 -16.80 23.71
C LYS A 109 14.03 -16.46 22.23
N HIS A 110 12.92 -16.03 21.66
CA HIS A 110 12.83 -15.62 20.27
C HIS A 110 12.23 -14.22 20.20
N TYR A 111 12.66 -13.46 19.21
CA TYR A 111 12.10 -12.17 18.86
C TYR A 111 12.11 -12.00 17.34
N ALA A 112 11.35 -11.07 16.81
CA ALA A 112 11.26 -10.80 15.38
C ALA A 112 11.67 -9.37 15.07
N LEU A 113 12.24 -9.16 13.87
CA LEU A 113 12.61 -7.85 13.35
C LEU A 113 12.12 -7.72 11.91
N ARG A 114 11.61 -6.54 11.55
CA ARG A 114 11.29 -6.19 10.16
C ARG A 114 12.55 -5.79 9.42
N VAL A 115 12.76 -6.29 8.21
CA VAL A 115 13.95 -5.99 7.41
C VAL A 115 13.72 -4.72 6.61
N SER A 116 14.73 -3.84 6.60
CA SER A 116 14.79 -2.68 5.72
C SER A 116 16.08 -2.69 4.89
N GLY A 117 15.96 -2.65 3.56
CA GLY A 117 17.07 -2.70 2.61
C GLY A 117 17.33 -4.09 2.03
N ASP A 118 18.42 -4.18 1.27
CA ASP A 118 18.67 -5.20 0.26
C ASP A 118 20.01 -5.94 0.45
N SER A 119 20.65 -5.85 1.62
CA SER A 119 21.98 -6.48 1.81
C SER A 119 21.99 -8.00 1.95
N MET A 120 20.81 -8.62 2.04
CA MET A 120 20.67 -10.05 2.33
C MET A 120 19.83 -10.78 1.27
N ILE A 121 19.65 -10.19 0.08
CA ILE A 121 18.82 -10.74 -1.00
C ILE A 121 19.27 -12.13 -1.47
N ASP A 122 20.58 -12.43 -1.44
CA ASP A 122 21.12 -13.73 -1.86
C ASP A 122 20.79 -14.84 -0.82
N GLU A 123 20.42 -14.46 0.40
CA GLU A 123 19.84 -15.37 1.42
C GLU A 123 18.30 -15.43 1.34
N GLY A 124 17.72 -14.81 0.31
CA GLY A 124 16.28 -14.72 0.16
C GLY A 124 15.61 -13.85 1.22
N ILE A 125 16.32 -12.88 1.80
CA ILE A 125 15.79 -11.89 2.74
C ILE A 125 15.66 -10.56 1.99
N PHE A 126 14.43 -10.11 1.74
CA PHE A 126 14.14 -8.88 1.02
C PHE A 126 13.63 -7.77 1.94
N ASP A 127 13.67 -6.53 1.43
CA ASP A 127 13.05 -5.37 2.09
C ASP A 127 11.57 -5.65 2.42
N GLY A 128 11.19 -5.38 3.67
CA GLY A 128 9.84 -5.63 4.18
C GLY A 128 9.60 -7.02 4.81
N ASP A 129 10.48 -8.00 4.60
CA ASP A 129 10.38 -9.32 5.24
C ASP A 129 10.47 -9.22 6.77
N ILE A 130 9.89 -10.19 7.49
CA ILE A 130 10.05 -10.33 8.95
C ILE A 130 11.00 -11.50 9.21
N VAL A 131 12.10 -11.26 9.91
CA VAL A 131 13.04 -12.31 10.34
C VAL A 131 12.79 -12.66 11.80
N VAL A 132 12.70 -13.96 12.08
CA VAL A 132 12.63 -14.49 13.44
C VAL A 132 14.03 -14.82 13.90
N ILE A 133 14.42 -14.24 15.03
CA ILE A 133 15.71 -14.36 15.66
C ILE A 133 15.58 -15.25 16.90
N LYS A 134 16.51 -16.20 17.04
CA LYS A 134 16.74 -16.87 18.33
C LYS A 134 17.80 -16.08 19.08
N GLU A 135 17.45 -15.61 20.28
CA GLU A 135 18.34 -14.81 21.14
C GLU A 135 19.49 -15.68 21.64
N GLN A 136 20.72 -15.29 21.31
CA GLN A 136 21.96 -15.95 21.74
C GLN A 136 23.16 -15.04 21.50
N GLN A 137 24.24 -15.25 22.26
CA GLN A 137 25.45 -14.41 22.25
C GLN A 137 26.56 -14.93 21.33
N THR A 138 26.38 -16.09 20.71
CA THR A 138 27.37 -16.74 19.84
C THR A 138 26.71 -17.19 18.54
N ALA A 139 27.51 -17.31 17.48
CA ALA A 139 27.08 -17.84 16.20
C ALA A 139 28.24 -18.58 15.51
N ASP A 140 27.88 -19.56 14.68
CA ASP A 140 28.82 -20.28 13.83
C ASP A 140 29.09 -19.53 12.53
N ASP A 141 30.22 -19.83 11.91
CA ASP A 141 30.66 -19.17 10.68
C ASP A 141 29.67 -19.46 9.53
N GLY A 142 29.26 -18.40 8.84
CA GLY A 142 28.27 -18.43 7.76
C GLY A 142 26.83 -18.26 8.19
N GLN A 143 26.52 -18.23 9.49
CA GLN A 143 25.17 -17.92 9.98
C GLN A 143 24.82 -16.45 9.79
N THR A 144 23.56 -16.18 9.47
CA THR A 144 23.01 -14.83 9.43
C THR A 144 22.66 -14.38 10.85
N VAL A 145 23.30 -13.31 11.31
CA VAL A 145 23.23 -12.83 12.70
C VAL A 145 22.71 -11.40 12.78
N VAL A 146 22.10 -11.07 13.91
CA VAL A 146 21.97 -9.69 14.37
C VAL A 146 23.25 -9.32 15.09
N ALA A 147 24.06 -8.47 14.48
CA ALA A 147 25.32 -7.97 15.02
C ALA A 147 25.17 -6.52 15.48
N ILE A 148 25.67 -6.22 16.68
CA ILE A 148 25.86 -4.85 17.17
C ILE A 148 27.32 -4.46 16.94
N ILE A 149 27.52 -3.27 16.37
CA ILE A 149 28.84 -2.67 16.08
C ILE A 149 29.02 -1.35 16.86
N ASP A 150 30.24 -0.79 16.81
CA ASP A 150 30.87 0.26 17.66
C ASP A 150 30.05 1.51 18.07
N ASP A 151 28.83 1.68 17.57
CA ASP A 151 27.89 2.77 17.90
C ASP A 151 26.50 2.25 18.38
N ASN A 152 26.44 1.01 18.91
CA ASN A 152 25.21 0.32 19.32
C ASN A 152 24.20 0.09 18.17
N GLN A 153 24.73 -0.03 16.95
CA GLN A 153 23.93 -0.13 15.74
C GLN A 153 23.72 -1.59 15.36
N ALA A 154 22.47 -1.99 15.16
CA ALA A 154 22.12 -3.35 14.76
C ALA A 154 22.16 -3.53 13.24
N THR A 155 22.83 -4.58 12.77
CA THR A 155 22.84 -4.98 11.35
C THR A 155 22.58 -6.48 11.19
N LEU A 156 21.98 -6.84 10.05
CA LEU A 156 21.80 -8.23 9.63
C LEU A 156 22.90 -8.63 8.62
N LYS A 157 23.77 -9.58 8.97
CA LYS A 157 24.91 -10.03 8.12
C LYS A 157 25.28 -11.49 8.37
N LYS A 158 26.01 -12.12 7.44
CA LYS A 158 26.71 -13.38 7.71
C LYS A 158 27.98 -13.12 8.51
N LEU A 159 28.16 -13.84 9.61
CA LEU A 159 29.36 -13.73 10.46
C LEU A 159 30.42 -14.75 10.04
N TYR A 160 31.67 -14.33 9.95
CA TYR A 160 32.83 -15.23 9.80
C TYR A 160 33.96 -14.80 10.74
N ARG A 161 34.63 -15.77 11.38
CA ARG A 161 35.78 -15.52 12.25
C ARG A 161 37.07 -15.65 11.46
N GLU A 162 37.87 -14.60 11.44
CA GLU A 162 39.24 -14.58 10.89
C GLU A 162 40.25 -14.45 12.04
N LYS A 163 41.54 -14.73 11.77
CA LYS A 163 42.60 -14.86 12.80
C LYS A 163 42.69 -13.70 13.81
N SER A 164 42.32 -12.48 13.41
CA SER A 164 42.43 -11.27 14.25
C SER A 164 41.21 -10.34 14.16
N ARG A 165 40.11 -10.79 13.54
CA ARG A 165 38.92 -9.96 13.26
C ARG A 165 37.72 -10.82 12.86
N PHE A 166 36.55 -10.23 12.92
CA PHE A 166 35.32 -10.75 12.35
C PHE A 166 35.04 -10.11 10.99
N ARG A 167 34.54 -10.91 10.05
CA ARG A 167 34.00 -10.45 8.77
C ARG A 167 32.48 -10.54 8.81
N LEU A 168 31.82 -9.40 8.66
CA LEU A 168 30.38 -9.25 8.48
C LEU A 168 30.09 -9.14 6.98
N GLN A 169 29.69 -10.26 6.39
CA GLN A 169 29.48 -10.40 4.96
C GLN A 169 28.01 -10.12 4.61
N PRO A 170 27.70 -9.11 3.79
CA PRO A 170 26.38 -9.01 3.16
C PRO A 170 26.17 -10.18 2.20
N ALA A 171 24.95 -10.71 2.18
CA ALA A 171 24.51 -11.64 1.14
C ALA A 171 23.84 -10.85 0.01
N ASN A 172 24.65 -10.01 -0.62
CA ASN A 172 24.33 -9.26 -1.83
C ASN A 172 25.65 -8.99 -2.56
N GLN A 173 25.81 -9.54 -3.77
CA GLN A 173 27.03 -9.40 -4.57
C GLN A 173 27.43 -7.95 -4.88
N ALA A 174 26.48 -7.00 -4.84
CA ALA A 174 26.74 -5.58 -5.07
C ALA A 174 27.36 -4.86 -3.86
N LEU A 175 27.47 -5.51 -2.70
CA LEU A 175 27.94 -4.89 -1.45
C LEU A 175 29.24 -5.53 -0.95
N LEU A 176 30.12 -4.69 -0.39
CA LEU A 176 31.41 -5.13 0.15
C LEU A 176 31.29 -5.61 1.61
N PRO A 177 32.13 -6.58 2.05
CA PRO A 177 32.17 -7.02 3.43
C PRO A 177 32.72 -5.95 4.38
N PHE A 178 32.26 -5.99 5.63
CA PHE A 178 32.78 -5.18 6.72
C PHE A 178 33.66 -6.03 7.63
N TYR A 179 34.72 -5.43 8.16
CA TYR A 179 35.65 -6.09 9.08
C TYR A 179 35.68 -5.35 10.41
N ARG A 180 35.65 -6.10 11.51
CA ARG A 180 35.69 -5.54 12.87
C ARG A 180 36.52 -6.41 13.79
N THR A 181 37.23 -5.79 14.73
CA THR A 181 37.99 -6.52 15.76
C THR A 181 37.06 -7.15 16.80
N GLU A 182 35.91 -6.53 17.06
CA GLU A 182 34.89 -6.98 18.01
C GLU A 182 33.50 -6.89 17.36
N VAL A 183 32.64 -7.87 17.67
CA VAL A 183 31.23 -7.90 17.24
C VAL A 183 30.42 -8.51 18.38
N GLU A 184 29.35 -7.84 18.81
CA GLU A 184 28.38 -8.43 19.72
C GLU A 184 27.25 -9.10 18.93
N VAL A 185 27.02 -10.39 19.15
CA VAL A 185 25.90 -11.13 18.55
C VAL A 185 24.70 -11.06 19.50
N ARG A 186 23.55 -10.63 18.99
CA ARG A 186 22.27 -10.60 19.74
C ARG A 186 21.36 -11.78 19.39
N GLY A 187 21.62 -12.46 18.29
CA GLY A 187 20.96 -13.69 17.92
C GLY A 187 21.19 -14.13 16.48
N ILE A 188 20.64 -15.28 16.14
CA ILE A 188 20.73 -15.89 14.80
C ILE A 188 19.35 -15.93 14.13
N VAL A 189 19.29 -15.70 12.81
CA VAL A 189 18.07 -15.86 12.03
C VAL A 189 17.71 -17.34 11.96
N VAL A 190 16.52 -17.70 12.43
CA VAL A 190 16.01 -19.08 12.38
C VAL A 190 14.85 -19.27 11.41
N LYS A 191 14.15 -18.18 11.05
CA LYS A 191 13.04 -18.23 10.11
C LYS A 191 12.86 -16.87 9.41
N ILE A 192 12.47 -16.92 8.15
CA ILE A 192 12.03 -15.76 7.38
C ILE A 192 10.52 -15.92 7.18
N ILE A 193 9.78 -14.86 7.51
CA ILE A 193 8.36 -14.74 7.28
C ILE A 193 8.19 -13.67 6.22
N ARG A 194 7.68 -14.10 5.08
CA ARG A 194 7.24 -13.22 4.02
C ARG A 194 5.73 -13.22 4.05
N ASP A 195 5.13 -12.05 4.02
CA ASP A 195 3.75 -11.91 3.56
C ASP A 195 3.77 -12.20 2.05
N LEU A 196 3.90 -13.48 1.70
CA LEU A 196 3.31 -13.98 0.46
C LEU A 196 1.83 -13.64 0.58
N GLU A 197 1.26 -13.06 -0.48
CA GLU A 197 -0.13 -12.61 -0.62
C GLU A 197 -1.10 -13.13 0.46
N PRO A 198 -1.98 -12.27 1.01
CA PRO A 198 -2.85 -12.63 2.13
C PRO A 198 -3.46 -14.00 1.90
N ALA A 199 -3.18 -14.91 2.85
CA ALA A 199 -3.57 -16.30 2.83
C ALA A 199 -4.93 -16.48 2.13
N GLN A 200 -4.92 -17.19 0.99
CA GLN A 200 -6.15 -17.60 0.31
C GLN A 200 -7.07 -18.28 1.33
N GLY A 201 -8.09 -17.55 1.78
CA GLY A 201 -9.04 -18.01 2.79
C GLY A 201 -9.55 -16.97 3.78
N SER A 202 -8.83 -15.86 4.01
CA SER A 202 -9.36 -14.77 4.85
C SER A 202 -9.53 -13.48 4.06
N ASP A 203 -10.78 -12.99 3.98
CA ASP A 203 -11.09 -11.68 3.39
C ASP A 203 -10.20 -10.58 3.99
N SER A 204 -9.73 -9.65 3.16
CA SER A 204 -9.11 -8.40 3.62
C SER A 204 -10.09 -7.58 4.48
N GLU A 205 -9.58 -6.60 5.23
CA GLU A 205 -10.47 -5.76 6.03
C GLU A 205 -11.44 -4.95 5.17
N LEU A 206 -11.02 -4.49 3.99
CA LEU A 206 -11.89 -3.81 3.03
C LEU A 206 -13.06 -4.72 2.62
N VAL A 207 -12.77 -5.97 2.24
CA VAL A 207 -13.79 -6.94 1.84
C VAL A 207 -14.69 -7.32 3.02
N LYS A 208 -14.14 -7.48 4.23
CA LYS A 208 -14.92 -7.73 5.46
C LYS A 208 -15.89 -6.59 5.75
N ILE A 209 -15.45 -5.34 5.63
CA ILE A 209 -16.31 -4.15 5.80
C ILE A 209 -17.45 -4.18 4.78
N ILE A 210 -17.13 -4.39 3.50
CA ILE A 210 -18.14 -4.45 2.43
C ILE A 210 -19.16 -5.56 2.69
N LYS A 211 -18.73 -6.78 3.06
CA LYS A 211 -19.64 -7.92 3.31
C LYS A 211 -20.61 -7.67 4.46
N LYS A 212 -20.20 -6.93 5.49
CA LYS A 212 -21.04 -6.59 6.66
C LYS A 212 -22.08 -5.50 6.39
N MET A 213 -21.97 -4.75 5.28
CA MET A 213 -22.88 -3.62 5.02
C MET A 213 -24.13 -4.05 4.23
N PRO A 214 -25.32 -3.53 4.62
CA PRO A 214 -26.55 -3.84 3.92
C PRO A 214 -26.57 -3.18 2.52
N PRO A 215 -27.31 -3.75 1.56
CA PRO A 215 -27.50 -3.13 0.26
C PRO A 215 -28.22 -1.78 0.40
N THR A 216 -27.88 -0.83 -0.47
CA THR A 216 -28.50 0.49 -0.53
C THR A 216 -29.61 0.52 -1.57
N THR A 217 -30.68 1.25 -1.27
CA THR A 217 -31.76 1.54 -2.24
C THR A 217 -31.43 2.77 -3.10
N ASN A 218 -30.42 3.56 -2.71
CA ASN A 218 -29.96 4.74 -3.44
C ASN A 218 -28.98 4.35 -4.57
N VAL A 219 -29.46 3.59 -5.56
CA VAL A 219 -28.69 3.26 -6.75
C VAL A 219 -28.72 4.43 -7.74
N ARG A 220 -28.04 5.54 -7.42
CA ARG A 220 -27.94 6.67 -8.35
C ARG A 220 -26.88 6.40 -9.43
N ARG A 221 -27.32 6.56 -10.69
CA ARG A 221 -26.60 6.46 -11.98
C ARG A 221 -25.86 5.15 -12.26
N VAL A 222 -26.34 4.44 -13.29
CA VAL A 222 -25.58 3.43 -14.03
C VAL A 222 -24.68 4.17 -15.02
N ALA A 223 -23.50 3.61 -15.33
CA ALA A 223 -22.55 4.22 -16.25
C ALA A 223 -23.15 4.37 -17.65
N ASN A 224 -23.00 5.54 -18.27
CA ASN A 224 -23.34 5.80 -19.67
C ASN A 224 -22.11 5.76 -20.60
N SER A 225 -20.95 5.36 -20.08
CA SER A 225 -19.71 5.28 -20.86
C SER A 225 -19.84 4.21 -21.96
N GLU A 226 -19.62 4.58 -23.21
CA GLU A 226 -19.64 3.62 -24.33
C GLU A 226 -18.41 2.69 -24.28
N PRO A 227 -18.52 1.40 -24.70
CA PRO A 227 -17.40 0.45 -24.70
C PRO A 227 -16.15 0.90 -25.47
N ASN A 228 -16.31 1.84 -26.41
CA ASN A 228 -15.27 2.35 -27.31
C ASN A 228 -14.85 3.81 -27.00
N GLU A 229 -15.23 4.35 -25.84
CA GLU A 229 -14.76 5.68 -25.43
C GLU A 229 -13.22 5.72 -25.29
N LYS A 230 -12.64 6.86 -25.65
CA LYS A 230 -11.20 7.10 -25.49
C LYS A 230 -10.84 7.02 -23.99
N PRO A 231 -9.69 6.40 -23.63
CA PRO A 231 -9.25 6.32 -22.26
C PRO A 231 -9.06 7.72 -21.68
N ARG A 232 -9.43 7.87 -20.41
CA ARG A 232 -9.50 9.15 -19.71
C ARG A 232 -9.22 8.93 -18.21
N PRO A 233 -8.76 9.93 -17.46
CA PRO A 233 -8.54 9.79 -16.01
C PRO A 233 -9.72 9.16 -15.25
N PHE A 234 -9.47 8.09 -14.49
CA PHE A 234 -10.50 7.39 -13.72
C PHE A 234 -10.82 8.03 -12.36
N ILE A 235 -10.01 9.01 -11.94
CA ILE A 235 -10.22 9.86 -10.77
C ILE A 235 -10.28 11.33 -11.17
N GLN A 236 -10.97 12.12 -10.36
CA GLN A 236 -10.87 13.56 -10.36
C GLN A 236 -9.65 13.97 -9.54
N TRP A 237 -8.80 14.83 -10.08
CA TRP A 237 -7.60 15.32 -9.41
C TRP A 237 -7.61 16.84 -9.34
N VAL A 238 -7.10 17.40 -8.25
CA VAL A 238 -6.95 18.85 -8.11
C VAL A 238 -5.98 19.34 -9.17
N GLY A 239 -6.35 20.40 -9.88
CA GLY A 239 -5.55 20.88 -11.01
C GLY A 239 -5.66 20.03 -12.27
N GLY A 240 -6.59 19.07 -12.34
CA GLY A 240 -6.81 18.25 -13.52
C GLY A 240 -7.11 19.10 -14.76
N LYS A 241 -6.20 19.08 -15.74
CA LYS A 241 -6.23 19.96 -16.92
C LYS A 241 -7.21 19.57 -18.02
N ARG A 242 -8.13 18.64 -17.75
CA ARG A 242 -9.09 18.09 -18.72
C ARG A 242 -9.84 19.16 -19.51
N GLU A 243 -10.38 20.16 -18.81
CA GLU A 243 -11.15 21.25 -19.43
C GLU A 243 -10.27 22.25 -20.20
N MET A 244 -8.96 22.24 -19.94
CA MET A 244 -8.01 23.18 -20.55
C MET A 244 -7.20 22.55 -21.68
N ILE A 245 -7.21 21.22 -21.86
CA ILE A 245 -6.43 20.50 -22.88
C ILE A 245 -6.55 21.10 -24.29
N SER A 246 -7.71 21.65 -24.68
CA SER A 246 -7.87 22.31 -25.99
C SER A 246 -6.95 23.53 -26.15
N GLN A 247 -6.69 24.27 -25.08
CA GLN A 247 -5.72 25.37 -25.06
C GLN A 247 -4.26 24.86 -25.03
N TYR A 248 -4.03 23.61 -24.64
CA TYR A 248 -2.68 23.04 -24.49
C TYR A 248 -2.14 22.59 -25.84
N GLN A 249 -3.04 22.23 -26.76
CA GLN A 249 -2.71 21.60 -28.03
C GLN A 249 -1.71 22.39 -28.85
N GLU A 250 -1.76 23.73 -28.82
CA GLU A 250 -0.82 24.56 -29.58
C GLU A 250 0.61 24.52 -29.02
N PHE A 251 0.74 24.26 -27.71
CA PHE A 251 2.03 24.24 -27.01
C PHE A 251 2.65 22.85 -26.98
N ILE A 252 1.88 21.79 -27.23
CA ILE A 252 2.40 20.42 -27.25
C ILE A 252 3.32 20.23 -28.47
N PRO A 253 4.53 19.68 -28.30
CA PRO A 253 5.44 19.51 -29.42
C PRO A 253 4.93 18.45 -30.41
N LYS A 254 4.88 18.80 -31.70
CA LYS A 254 4.38 17.92 -32.78
C LYS A 254 5.13 16.59 -32.91
N LYS A 255 6.39 16.53 -32.47
CA LYS A 255 7.26 15.34 -32.53
C LYS A 255 8.14 15.27 -31.28
N PHE A 256 8.19 14.09 -30.66
CA PHE A 256 9.06 13.75 -29.54
C PHE A 256 9.27 12.22 -29.50
N LYS A 257 10.32 11.76 -28.79
CA LYS A 257 10.68 10.33 -28.72
C LYS A 257 9.95 9.60 -27.60
N ASN A 258 10.19 10.00 -26.36
CA ASN A 258 9.51 9.48 -25.17
C ASN A 258 8.77 10.60 -24.44
N TYR A 259 7.75 10.24 -23.67
CA TYR A 259 6.98 11.16 -22.83
C TYR A 259 7.25 10.93 -21.35
N TYR A 260 7.45 12.00 -20.60
CA TYR A 260 7.58 11.96 -19.14
C TYR A 260 6.53 12.88 -18.49
N GLU A 261 5.85 12.38 -17.47
CA GLU A 261 4.93 13.15 -16.63
C GLU A 261 5.27 12.92 -15.15
N PRO A 262 6.22 13.71 -14.58
CA PRO A 262 6.72 13.51 -13.22
C PRO A 262 5.77 13.85 -12.08
N PHE A 263 4.70 14.59 -12.41
CA PHE A 263 3.61 14.98 -11.52
C PHE A 263 2.30 14.47 -12.13
N LEU A 264 2.13 13.15 -12.13
CA LEU A 264 1.03 12.49 -12.85
C LEU A 264 -0.34 13.01 -12.41
N GLY A 265 -0.60 13.06 -11.10
CA GLY A 265 -1.92 13.39 -10.59
C GLY A 265 -3.03 12.56 -11.26
N GLY A 266 -3.94 13.21 -12.00
CA GLY A 266 -4.97 12.52 -12.78
C GLY A 266 -4.52 11.99 -14.15
N GLY A 267 -3.34 12.37 -14.64
CA GLY A 267 -2.80 11.95 -15.94
C GLY A 267 -3.57 12.51 -17.14
N ALA A 268 -4.18 13.69 -16.99
CA ALA A 268 -5.00 14.30 -18.03
C ALA A 268 -4.22 14.51 -19.34
N MET A 269 -2.93 14.89 -19.25
CA MET A 269 -2.07 15.06 -20.42
C MET A 269 -1.73 13.71 -21.06
N PHE A 270 -1.26 12.73 -20.28
CA PHE A 270 -1.01 11.38 -20.77
C PHE A 270 -2.20 10.78 -21.53
N PHE A 271 -3.41 10.82 -20.95
CA PHE A 271 -4.60 10.23 -21.58
C PHE A 271 -5.08 10.99 -22.83
N TYR A 272 -4.70 12.26 -22.98
CA TYR A 272 -4.92 13.01 -24.21
C TYR A 272 -3.92 12.63 -25.31
N LEU A 273 -2.64 12.53 -24.96
CA LEU A 273 -1.58 12.21 -25.92
C LEU A 273 -1.59 10.74 -26.35
N GLN A 274 -1.91 9.83 -25.42
CA GLN A 274 -1.94 8.37 -25.62
C GLN A 274 -0.66 7.82 -26.26
N THR A 275 0.48 8.34 -25.82
CA THR A 275 1.79 7.97 -26.36
C THR A 275 2.13 6.52 -26.02
N GLU A 276 2.75 5.81 -26.97
CA GLU A 276 3.16 4.42 -26.74
C GLU A 276 4.32 4.27 -25.75
N LYS A 277 5.18 5.28 -25.63
CA LYS A 277 6.35 5.29 -24.74
C LYS A 277 6.25 6.42 -23.73
N ALA A 278 5.75 6.10 -22.54
CA ALA A 278 5.62 7.03 -21.43
C ALA A 278 6.25 6.51 -20.13
N ILE A 279 6.79 7.44 -19.35
CA ILE A 279 7.21 7.27 -17.97
C ILE A 279 6.35 8.21 -17.12
N LEU A 280 5.47 7.64 -16.33
CA LEU A 280 4.55 8.35 -15.46
C LEU A 280 5.00 8.19 -14.01
N SER A 281 5.08 9.28 -13.26
CA SER A 281 5.42 9.20 -11.84
C SER A 281 4.67 10.23 -11.01
N ASP A 282 4.61 9.96 -9.72
CA ASP A 282 4.11 10.87 -8.71
C ASP A 282 4.77 10.50 -7.38
N ASN A 283 4.83 11.44 -6.44
CA ASN A 283 5.32 11.16 -5.09
C ASN A 283 4.23 10.53 -4.21
N ASN A 284 2.97 10.58 -4.65
CA ASN A 284 1.87 9.97 -3.92
C ASN A 284 1.81 8.44 -4.14
N LYS A 285 2.28 7.69 -3.15
CA LYS A 285 2.26 6.22 -3.12
C LYS A 285 0.87 5.61 -3.32
N GLU A 286 -0.17 6.16 -2.68
CA GLU A 286 -1.54 5.65 -2.84
C GLU A 286 -2.03 5.81 -4.28
N LEU A 287 -1.75 6.96 -4.88
CA LEU A 287 -2.07 7.25 -6.28
C LEU A 287 -1.41 6.25 -7.22
N ILE A 288 -0.10 6.05 -7.09
CA ILE A 288 0.64 5.11 -7.95
C ILE A 288 0.12 3.69 -7.79
N LYS A 289 -0.09 3.22 -6.55
CA LYS A 289 -0.70 1.91 -6.31
C LYS A 289 -2.11 1.79 -6.91
N ALA A 290 -2.89 2.87 -6.93
CA ALA A 290 -4.20 2.88 -7.57
C ALA A 290 -4.09 2.76 -9.11
N TYR A 291 -3.12 3.44 -9.74
CA TYR A 291 -2.82 3.26 -11.16
C TYR A 291 -2.36 1.82 -11.48
N GLU A 292 -1.51 1.23 -10.64
CA GLU A 292 -1.08 -0.17 -10.76
C GLU A 292 -2.26 -1.14 -10.62
N GLY A 293 -3.13 -0.94 -9.63
CA GLY A 293 -4.34 -1.75 -9.45
C GLY A 293 -5.26 -1.73 -10.67
N VAL A 294 -5.47 -0.54 -11.26
CA VAL A 294 -6.24 -0.39 -12.51
C VAL A 294 -5.50 -1.03 -13.70
N ARG A 295 -4.18 -0.91 -13.78
CA ARG A 295 -3.36 -1.50 -14.84
C ARG A 295 -3.42 -3.02 -14.81
N ASP A 296 -3.17 -3.62 -13.65
CA ASP A 296 -2.85 -5.04 -13.51
C ASP A 296 -4.08 -5.87 -13.16
N ASN A 297 -5.00 -5.33 -12.35
CA ASN A 297 -6.17 -6.05 -11.81
C ASN A 297 -7.52 -5.36 -12.10
N PRO A 298 -7.81 -4.91 -13.34
CA PRO A 298 -8.98 -4.07 -13.64
C PRO A 298 -10.32 -4.72 -13.28
N GLU A 299 -10.47 -6.03 -13.47
CA GLU A 299 -11.73 -6.72 -13.19
C GLU A 299 -11.99 -6.87 -11.68
N GLU A 300 -10.94 -7.01 -10.87
CA GLU A 300 -11.07 -7.00 -9.41
C GLU A 300 -11.46 -5.61 -8.91
N VAL A 301 -10.83 -4.56 -9.43
CA VAL A 301 -11.21 -3.16 -9.16
C VAL A 301 -12.69 -2.92 -9.50
N ILE A 302 -13.13 -3.36 -10.69
CA ILE A 302 -14.54 -3.25 -11.11
C ILE A 302 -15.47 -3.99 -10.16
N LYS A 303 -15.12 -5.23 -9.78
CA LYS A 303 -15.91 -6.03 -8.85
C LYS A 303 -16.07 -5.31 -7.50
N LEU A 304 -14.97 -4.86 -6.90
CA LEU A 304 -14.98 -4.14 -5.62
C LEU A 304 -15.80 -2.84 -5.71
N LEU A 305 -15.64 -2.06 -6.78
CA LEU A 305 -16.41 -0.83 -6.99
C LEU A 305 -17.91 -1.09 -7.15
N LYS A 306 -18.31 -2.18 -7.81
CA LYS A 306 -19.71 -2.60 -7.90
C LYS A 306 -20.29 -2.94 -6.52
N GLU A 307 -19.53 -3.65 -5.69
CA GLU A 307 -19.94 -3.98 -4.32
C GLU A 307 -20.01 -2.73 -3.42
N LEU A 308 -19.02 -1.84 -3.51
CA LEU A 308 -19.02 -0.55 -2.81
C LEU A 308 -20.21 0.32 -3.23
N ARG A 309 -20.54 0.33 -4.53
CA ARG A 309 -21.71 1.04 -5.06
C ARG A 309 -23.01 0.46 -4.53
N SER A 310 -23.18 -0.86 -4.55
CA SER A 310 -24.43 -1.52 -4.14
C SER A 310 -24.71 -1.43 -2.64
N LYS A 311 -23.74 -0.98 -1.85
CA LYS A 311 -23.82 -0.83 -0.38
C LYS A 311 -23.50 0.59 0.09
N HIS A 312 -23.43 1.56 -0.82
CA HIS A 312 -23.02 2.93 -0.47
C HIS A 312 -23.94 3.55 0.60
N SER A 313 -23.30 4.02 1.68
CA SER A 313 -23.92 4.71 2.80
C SER A 313 -22.88 5.62 3.49
N GLY A 314 -23.33 6.55 4.33
CA GLY A 314 -22.43 7.37 5.15
C GLY A 314 -21.56 6.53 6.10
N GLU A 315 -22.10 5.42 6.60
CA GLU A 315 -21.37 4.47 7.45
C GLU A 315 -20.27 3.75 6.66
N LEU A 316 -20.60 3.16 5.50
CA LEU A 316 -19.63 2.49 4.64
C LEU A 316 -18.53 3.48 4.22
N TYR A 317 -18.91 4.69 3.81
CA TYR A 317 -17.96 5.74 3.46
C TYR A 317 -16.97 6.01 4.60
N THR A 318 -17.48 6.18 5.82
CA THR A 318 -16.64 6.47 6.99
C THR A 318 -15.69 5.31 7.29
N LYS A 319 -16.16 4.06 7.23
CA LYS A 319 -15.32 2.88 7.46
C LYS A 319 -14.22 2.75 6.41
N ILE A 320 -14.55 2.84 5.12
CA ILE A 320 -13.58 2.77 4.01
C ILE A 320 -12.58 3.92 4.08
N ARG A 321 -13.06 5.13 4.39
CA ARG A 321 -12.19 6.30 4.59
C ARG A 321 -11.19 6.08 5.70
N ASN A 322 -11.61 5.48 6.81
CA ASN A 322 -10.77 5.30 7.99
C ASN A 322 -9.81 4.10 7.90
N LEU A 323 -9.78 3.34 6.81
CA LEU A 323 -8.82 2.24 6.63
C LEU A 323 -7.36 2.69 6.76
N ASP A 324 -7.04 3.92 6.35
CA ASP A 324 -5.69 4.52 6.46
C ASP A 324 -5.35 5.04 7.87
N ARG A 325 -6.26 4.87 8.85
CA ARG A 325 -5.99 5.22 10.26
C ARG A 325 -5.17 4.14 10.97
N GLU A 326 -5.26 2.90 10.49
CA GLU A 326 -4.54 1.75 11.00
C GLU A 326 -3.55 1.29 9.93
N ILE A 327 -2.28 1.65 10.10
CA ILE A 327 -1.25 1.49 9.06
C ILE A 327 -1.13 0.03 8.61
N ASN A 328 -1.15 -0.92 9.54
CA ASN A 328 -1.06 -2.36 9.26
C ASN A 328 -2.21 -2.85 8.37
N ILE A 329 -3.42 -2.33 8.60
CA ILE A 329 -4.58 -2.66 7.75
C ILE A 329 -4.40 -2.06 6.36
N PHE A 330 -4.03 -0.78 6.28
CA PHE A 330 -3.88 -0.10 5.00
C PHE A 330 -2.76 -0.69 4.14
N GLU A 331 -1.62 -1.05 4.76
CA GLU A 331 -0.49 -1.67 4.07
C GLU A 331 -0.76 -3.11 3.64
N SER A 332 -1.68 -3.81 4.32
CA SER A 332 -2.12 -5.15 3.92
C SER A 332 -3.04 -5.17 2.69
N LEU A 333 -3.58 -4.01 2.27
CA LEU A 333 -4.46 -3.93 1.11
C LEU A 333 -3.67 -4.17 -0.18
N ASN A 334 -4.22 -5.00 -1.06
CA ASN A 334 -3.65 -5.20 -2.39
C ASN A 334 -3.88 -3.97 -3.29
N THR A 335 -3.21 -3.91 -4.45
CA THR A 335 -3.32 -2.74 -5.35
C THR A 335 -4.72 -2.54 -5.92
N ALA A 336 -5.49 -3.62 -6.15
CA ALA A 336 -6.88 -3.53 -6.61
C ALA A 336 -7.80 -2.92 -5.53
N GLU A 337 -7.58 -3.28 -4.27
CA GLU A 337 -8.30 -2.76 -3.11
C GLU A 337 -7.99 -1.29 -2.87
N ILE A 338 -6.71 -0.90 -3.00
CA ILE A 338 -6.28 0.50 -2.92
C ILE A 338 -6.92 1.32 -4.05
N ALA A 339 -6.88 0.81 -5.28
CA ALA A 339 -7.54 1.46 -6.42
C ALA A 339 -9.05 1.62 -6.19
N ALA A 340 -9.74 0.56 -5.78
CA ALA A 340 -11.17 0.58 -5.52
C ALA A 340 -11.53 1.56 -4.38
N ARG A 341 -10.75 1.57 -3.29
CA ARG A 341 -10.88 2.55 -2.20
C ARG A 341 -10.74 3.97 -2.72
N MET A 342 -9.66 4.26 -3.45
CA MET A 342 -9.36 5.60 -3.93
C MET A 342 -10.46 6.12 -4.87
N VAL A 343 -10.88 5.31 -5.85
CA VAL A 343 -11.97 5.67 -6.77
C VAL A 343 -13.27 5.89 -6.00
N TYR A 344 -13.64 4.97 -5.11
CA TYR A 344 -14.87 5.10 -4.32
C TYR A 344 -14.88 6.39 -3.50
N LEU A 345 -13.82 6.69 -2.76
CA LEU A 345 -13.72 7.92 -1.97
C LEU A 345 -13.76 9.15 -2.86
N ASN A 346 -13.02 9.16 -3.97
CA ASN A 346 -13.00 10.27 -4.92
C ASN A 346 -14.38 10.55 -5.53
N GLN A 347 -15.11 9.52 -5.94
CA GLN A 347 -16.42 9.70 -6.58
C GLN A 347 -17.49 10.12 -5.56
N THR A 348 -17.35 9.75 -4.29
CA THR A 348 -18.39 9.95 -3.25
C THR A 348 -18.09 11.07 -2.24
N CYS A 349 -16.86 11.59 -2.17
CA CYS A 349 -16.51 12.68 -1.28
C CYS A 349 -16.98 14.06 -1.79
N PHE A 350 -16.90 15.07 -0.93
CA PHE A 350 -17.18 16.46 -1.30
C PHE A 350 -16.29 16.91 -2.47
N ASN A 351 -16.91 17.32 -3.58
CA ASN A 351 -16.27 17.83 -4.80
C ASN A 351 -15.21 16.95 -5.48
N GLY A 352 -15.06 15.68 -5.10
CA GLY A 352 -14.07 14.79 -5.72
C GLY A 352 -12.64 15.22 -5.40
N LEU A 353 -12.48 15.84 -4.23
CA LEU A 353 -11.20 16.31 -3.74
C LEU A 353 -10.37 15.14 -3.22
N TYR A 354 -9.10 15.10 -3.57
CA TYR A 354 -8.10 14.33 -2.85
C TYR A 354 -7.39 15.25 -1.85
N ARG A 355 -7.50 14.96 -0.56
CA ARG A 355 -6.85 15.72 0.52
C ARG A 355 -6.55 14.83 1.70
N VAL A 356 -5.31 14.92 2.16
CA VAL A 356 -4.80 14.23 3.35
C VAL A 356 -4.50 15.22 4.47
N ASN A 357 -4.42 14.74 5.71
CA ASN A 357 -3.94 15.51 6.86
C ASN A 357 -2.40 15.36 7.01
N GLN A 358 -1.82 15.86 8.10
CA GLN A 358 -0.37 15.74 8.39
C GLN A 358 0.12 14.30 8.64
N LYS A 359 -0.78 13.35 8.90
CA LYS A 359 -0.51 11.91 9.03
C LYS A 359 -0.74 11.15 7.71
N SER A 360 -0.74 11.85 6.57
CA SER A 360 -1.00 11.28 5.23
C SER A 360 -2.32 10.51 5.11
N GLN A 361 -3.30 10.95 5.90
CA GLN A 361 -4.58 10.30 6.11
C GLN A 361 -5.70 11.05 5.41
N PHE A 362 -6.47 10.40 4.54
CA PHE A 362 -7.54 11.03 3.77
C PHE A 362 -8.60 11.62 4.70
N ASN A 363 -8.96 12.90 4.53
CA ASN A 363 -9.81 13.62 5.48
C ASN A 363 -10.98 14.39 4.85
N VAL A 364 -11.31 14.14 3.58
CA VAL A 364 -12.46 14.78 2.93
C VAL A 364 -13.76 14.16 3.49
N PRO A 365 -14.81 14.95 3.76
CA PRO A 365 -16.11 14.42 4.15
C PRO A 365 -16.87 13.84 2.96
N ILE A 366 -17.90 13.04 3.24
CA ILE A 366 -18.84 12.55 2.23
C ILE A 366 -19.53 13.72 1.53
N GLY A 367 -19.74 13.60 0.22
CA GLY A 367 -20.49 14.59 -0.55
C GLY A 367 -21.99 14.46 -0.32
N SER A 368 -22.71 15.59 -0.34
CA SER A 368 -24.18 15.62 -0.21
C SER A 368 -24.92 15.13 -1.46
N SER A 369 -24.25 15.11 -2.61
CA SER A 369 -24.82 14.69 -3.90
C SER A 369 -24.03 13.53 -4.52
N LEU A 370 -24.63 12.35 -4.60
CA LEU A 370 -24.15 11.21 -5.41
C LEU A 370 -24.42 11.45 -6.90
N ASN A 371 -23.86 12.52 -7.46
CA ASN A 371 -24.01 12.86 -8.88
C ASN A 371 -22.97 12.14 -9.77
N ARG A 372 -21.93 11.57 -9.14
CA ARG A 372 -20.79 10.93 -9.80
C ARG A 372 -20.92 9.41 -9.79
N LEU A 373 -20.40 8.81 -10.85
CA LEU A 373 -20.44 7.38 -11.09
C LEU A 373 -19.33 6.69 -10.29
N ILE A 374 -19.71 5.83 -9.34
CA ILE A 374 -18.75 5.10 -8.50
C ILE A 374 -17.95 4.07 -9.30
N CYS A 375 -18.55 3.48 -10.34
CA CYS A 375 -17.93 2.45 -11.18
C CYS A 375 -18.18 2.73 -12.66
N ASP A 376 -17.13 3.09 -13.37
CA ASP A 376 -17.09 3.25 -14.83
C ASP A 376 -16.25 2.11 -15.43
N GLU A 377 -16.91 1.00 -15.75
CA GLU A 377 -16.23 -0.23 -16.18
C GLU A 377 -15.44 -0.05 -17.48
N ASN A 378 -16.02 0.70 -18.43
CA ASN A 378 -15.40 0.91 -19.74
C ASN A 378 -14.20 1.84 -19.64
N THR A 379 -14.25 2.87 -18.80
CA THR A 379 -13.08 3.71 -18.49
C THR A 379 -11.99 2.87 -17.81
N ILE A 380 -12.31 2.05 -16.79
CA ILE A 380 -11.30 1.23 -16.10
C ILE A 380 -10.60 0.27 -17.08
N ARG A 381 -11.38 -0.43 -17.92
CA ARG A 381 -10.82 -1.37 -18.92
C ARG A 381 -9.99 -0.67 -19.99
N SER A 382 -10.46 0.47 -20.52
CA SER A 382 -9.71 1.23 -21.53
C SER A 382 -8.42 1.83 -20.97
N VAL A 383 -8.45 2.32 -19.73
CA VAL A 383 -7.26 2.79 -19.01
C VAL A 383 -6.26 1.65 -18.80
N SER A 384 -6.71 0.48 -18.32
CA SER A 384 -5.84 -0.69 -18.14
C SER A 384 -5.07 -1.03 -19.43
N LYS A 385 -5.77 -1.04 -20.58
CA LYS A 385 -5.16 -1.36 -21.89
C LYS A 385 -4.00 -0.43 -22.26
N VAL A 386 -4.11 0.87 -21.97
CA VAL A 386 -3.04 1.83 -22.28
C VAL A 386 -1.93 1.81 -21.25
N LEU A 387 -2.27 1.65 -19.96
CA LEU A 387 -1.29 1.63 -18.87
C LEU A 387 -0.35 0.41 -18.94
N LYS A 388 -0.81 -0.73 -19.47
CA LYS A 388 0.00 -1.95 -19.65
C LYS A 388 1.20 -1.76 -20.58
N LYS A 389 1.22 -0.70 -21.39
CA LYS A 389 2.29 -0.41 -22.36
C LYS A 389 3.34 0.57 -21.86
N ILE A 390 3.12 1.17 -20.68
CA ILE A 390 3.93 2.29 -20.20
C ILE A 390 4.51 2.00 -18.81
N THR A 391 5.48 2.81 -18.39
CA THR A 391 6.08 2.71 -17.05
C THR A 391 5.35 3.63 -16.07
N ILE A 392 5.01 3.11 -14.90
CA ILE A 392 4.41 3.88 -13.79
C ILE A 392 5.26 3.60 -12.56
N GLN A 393 5.63 4.64 -11.80
CA GLN A 393 6.47 4.49 -10.61
C GLN A 393 6.22 5.57 -9.56
N GLU A 394 6.36 5.20 -8.29
CA GLU A 394 6.47 6.15 -7.17
C GLU A 394 7.87 6.76 -7.20
N SER A 395 7.97 8.08 -7.37
CA SER A 395 9.27 8.73 -7.53
C SER A 395 9.18 10.25 -7.32
N ASP A 396 10.25 10.82 -6.77
CA ASP A 396 10.49 12.26 -6.88
C ASP A 396 10.72 12.66 -8.35
N PHE A 397 10.28 13.87 -8.72
CA PHE A 397 10.36 14.36 -10.10
C PHE A 397 11.79 14.38 -10.67
N GLU A 398 12.82 14.60 -9.86
CA GLU A 398 14.23 14.59 -10.32
C GLU A 398 14.66 13.18 -10.72
N THR A 399 14.21 12.19 -9.95
CA THR A 399 14.58 10.79 -10.19
C THR A 399 13.86 10.24 -11.42
N SER A 400 12.60 10.61 -11.64
CA SER A 400 11.80 10.08 -12.75
C SER A 400 12.27 10.56 -14.13
N VAL A 401 12.93 11.71 -14.21
CA VAL A 401 13.47 12.27 -15.47
C VAL A 401 14.98 12.03 -15.65
N ARG A 402 15.63 11.30 -14.74
CA ARG A 402 17.09 11.08 -14.77
C ARG A 402 17.58 10.45 -16.07
N LYS A 403 16.76 9.58 -16.68
CA LYS A 403 17.05 8.86 -17.92
C LYS A 403 16.59 9.61 -19.19
N ALA A 404 16.04 10.81 -19.07
CA ALA A 404 15.57 11.59 -20.22
C ALA A 404 16.73 11.96 -21.17
N GLN A 405 16.44 11.95 -22.47
CA GLN A 405 17.40 12.17 -23.55
C GLN A 405 16.94 13.23 -24.55
N ALA A 406 17.87 13.69 -25.38
CA ALA A 406 17.58 14.65 -26.44
C ALA A 406 16.41 14.20 -27.34
N GLY A 407 15.41 15.08 -27.46
CA GLY A 407 14.18 14.84 -28.22
C GLY A 407 13.03 14.23 -27.43
N ASP A 408 13.20 13.93 -26.14
CA ASP A 408 12.10 13.56 -25.25
C ASP A 408 11.22 14.77 -24.90
N PHE A 409 9.95 14.51 -24.57
CA PHE A 409 9.00 15.52 -24.10
C PHE A 409 8.69 15.29 -22.62
N ILE A 410 8.87 16.34 -21.82
CA ILE A 410 8.62 16.33 -20.38
C ILE A 410 7.55 17.37 -20.07
N TYR A 411 6.42 16.91 -19.54
CA TYR A 411 5.34 17.77 -19.05
C TYR A 411 5.34 17.78 -17.52
N LEU A 412 5.40 18.98 -16.94
CA LEU A 412 5.50 19.19 -15.49
C LEU A 412 4.32 20.03 -15.00
N ASP A 413 3.54 19.46 -14.08
CA ASP A 413 2.39 20.11 -13.45
C ASP A 413 2.54 20.06 -11.91
N PRO A 414 3.55 20.76 -11.36
CA PRO A 414 3.80 20.74 -9.92
C PRO A 414 2.65 21.40 -9.15
N PRO A 415 2.57 21.21 -7.83
CA PRO A 415 1.70 22.04 -7.01
C PRO A 415 2.03 23.54 -7.18
N TYR A 416 1.02 24.36 -7.46
CA TYR A 416 1.21 25.77 -7.83
C TYR A 416 1.68 26.63 -6.67
N TYR A 417 2.53 27.61 -6.99
CA TYR A 417 2.93 28.65 -6.05
C TYR A 417 1.71 29.53 -5.68
N PRO A 418 1.52 29.90 -4.39
CA PRO A 418 0.38 30.72 -3.98
C PRO A 418 0.44 32.14 -4.58
N ILE A 419 -0.70 32.68 -4.99
CA ILE A 419 -0.81 34.02 -5.61
C ILE A 419 -0.95 35.14 -4.54
N SER A 420 -1.27 34.83 -3.27
CA SER A 420 -1.33 35.84 -2.20
C SER A 420 -0.97 35.31 -0.81
N VAL A 421 -0.31 36.13 -0.01
CA VAL A 421 0.09 35.85 1.39
C VAL A 421 -1.12 35.60 2.31
N ASN A 422 -2.29 36.17 2.00
CA ASN A 422 -3.53 35.94 2.76
C ASN A 422 -4.27 34.65 2.35
N SER A 423 -3.85 33.97 1.28
CA SER A 423 -4.31 32.61 0.94
C SER A 423 -3.52 31.51 1.69
N ASP A 424 -2.52 31.89 2.49
CA ASP A 424 -1.71 30.96 3.28
C ASP A 424 -2.32 30.54 4.63
N PHE A 425 -3.43 31.16 5.07
CA PHE A 425 -3.99 30.94 6.41
C PHE A 425 -4.63 29.55 6.66
N THR A 426 -4.66 28.66 5.65
CA THR A 426 -5.24 27.29 5.77
C THR A 426 -4.31 26.18 5.29
N ARG A 427 -2.99 26.28 5.53
CA ARG A 427 -2.01 25.32 4.99
C ARG A 427 -1.30 24.50 6.09
N TYR A 428 -1.97 23.47 6.59
CA TYR A 428 -1.41 22.43 7.46
C TYR A 428 -1.42 21.06 6.78
N THR A 429 -0.46 20.80 5.88
CA THR A 429 -0.14 19.46 5.35
C THR A 429 1.38 19.32 5.18
N LYS A 430 1.88 18.10 5.38
CA LYS A 430 3.30 17.74 5.60
C LYS A 430 4.11 17.61 4.30
N GLU A 431 3.43 17.59 3.16
CA GLU A 431 4.01 17.66 1.81
C GLU A 431 3.63 19.03 1.23
N LYS A 432 4.54 19.99 1.25
CA LYS A 432 4.32 21.23 0.50
C LYS A 432 5.49 21.40 -0.44
N PHE A 433 5.17 21.52 -1.71
CA PHE A 433 6.08 21.96 -2.74
C PHE A 433 6.31 23.46 -2.52
N TYR A 434 7.38 23.79 -1.81
CA TYR A 434 7.66 25.15 -1.37
C TYR A 434 8.42 25.95 -2.45
N GLN A 435 8.83 27.16 -2.10
CA GLN A 435 9.64 28.01 -2.98
C GLN A 435 10.95 27.31 -3.38
N GLU A 436 11.58 26.60 -2.45
CA GLU A 436 12.81 25.85 -2.65
C GLU A 436 12.60 24.70 -3.63
N ASP A 437 11.46 24.01 -3.59
CA ASP A 437 11.11 22.97 -4.55
C ASP A 437 10.85 23.53 -5.95
N GLN A 438 10.23 24.72 -6.05
CA GLN A 438 10.09 25.41 -7.35
C GLN A 438 11.46 25.73 -7.94
N VAL A 439 12.41 26.19 -7.11
CA VAL A 439 13.80 26.44 -7.53
C VAL A 439 14.51 25.13 -7.91
N ARG A 440 14.32 24.05 -7.14
CA ARG A 440 14.84 22.71 -7.44
C ARG A 440 14.33 22.21 -8.78
N LEU A 441 13.02 22.34 -9.02
CA LEU A 441 12.39 22.04 -10.30
C LEU A 441 12.96 22.88 -11.45
N LYS A 442 13.20 24.18 -11.25
CA LYS A 442 13.82 25.03 -12.26
C LYS A 442 15.22 24.54 -12.65
N LYS A 443 16.05 24.16 -11.67
CA LYS A 443 17.41 23.62 -11.93
C LYS A 443 17.33 22.35 -12.78
N GLU A 444 16.37 21.48 -12.49
CA GLU A 444 16.18 20.25 -13.25
C GLU A 444 15.68 20.54 -14.68
N ILE A 445 14.79 21.51 -14.84
CA ILE A 445 14.33 21.98 -16.16
C ILE A 445 15.48 22.57 -16.98
N ASP A 446 16.40 23.32 -16.35
CA ASP A 446 17.60 23.83 -17.02
C ASP A 446 18.49 22.70 -17.52
N ARG A 447 18.68 21.66 -16.69
CA ARG A 447 19.44 20.45 -17.09
C ARG A 447 18.79 19.76 -18.28
N LEU A 448 17.48 19.49 -18.22
CA LEU A 448 16.72 18.85 -19.30
C LEU A 448 16.76 19.67 -20.59
N SER A 449 16.64 21.00 -20.48
CA SER A 449 16.73 21.92 -21.61
C SER A 449 18.09 21.87 -22.28
N LYS A 450 19.18 21.87 -21.50
CA LYS A 450 20.57 21.76 -22.01
C LYS A 450 20.83 20.43 -22.73
N ILE A 451 20.20 19.35 -22.30
CA ILE A 451 20.30 18.03 -22.95
C ILE A 451 19.54 18.00 -24.29
N GLY A 452 18.68 18.98 -24.57
CA GLY A 452 17.87 19.03 -25.78
C GLY A 452 16.51 18.33 -25.64
N CYS A 453 16.01 18.20 -24.42
CA CYS A 453 14.62 17.79 -24.19
C CYS A 453 13.67 18.96 -24.47
N LYS A 454 12.43 18.63 -24.85
CA LYS A 454 11.33 19.59 -24.93
C LYS A 454 10.63 19.60 -23.59
N VAL A 455 10.60 20.76 -22.94
CA VAL A 455 10.02 20.89 -21.60
C VAL A 455 8.84 21.84 -21.64
N MET A 456 7.74 21.42 -21.04
CA MET A 456 6.54 22.23 -20.82
C MET A 456 6.16 22.17 -19.34
N VAL A 457 5.96 23.34 -18.73
CA VAL A 457 5.55 23.46 -17.32
C VAL A 457 4.25 24.22 -17.25
N SER A 458 3.35 23.82 -16.35
CA SER A 458 2.22 24.66 -15.94
C SER A 458 2.37 25.15 -14.51
N ASN A 459 2.07 26.43 -14.27
CA ASN A 459 2.17 27.02 -12.93
C ASN A 459 1.28 28.27 -12.77
N SER A 460 1.26 28.87 -11.58
CA SER A 460 0.56 30.11 -11.30
C SER A 460 1.13 31.31 -12.08
N ASP A 461 0.26 32.20 -12.57
CA ASP A 461 0.65 33.50 -13.14
C ASP A 461 1.00 34.51 -12.04
N CYS A 462 2.19 34.40 -11.46
CA CYS A 462 2.72 35.33 -10.45
C CYS A 462 4.16 35.77 -10.75
N ASP A 463 4.60 36.86 -10.14
CA ASP A 463 5.90 37.48 -10.44
C ASP A 463 7.07 36.58 -10.06
N PHE A 464 6.97 35.84 -8.96
CA PHE A 464 7.97 34.85 -8.56
C PHE A 464 8.21 33.82 -9.68
N ILE A 465 7.15 33.23 -10.24
CA ILE A 465 7.27 32.25 -11.33
C ILE A 465 7.81 32.90 -12.61
N LYS A 466 7.36 34.12 -12.95
CA LYS A 466 7.87 34.82 -14.15
C LYS A 466 9.37 35.10 -14.06
N GLU A 467 9.84 35.56 -12.91
CA GLU A 467 11.27 35.81 -12.70
C GLU A 467 12.05 34.49 -12.65
N LEU A 468 11.53 33.47 -11.99
CA LEU A 468 12.17 32.16 -11.90
C LEU A 468 12.41 31.54 -13.28
N TYR A 469 11.48 31.72 -14.22
CA TYR A 469 11.56 31.19 -15.58
C TYR A 469 11.98 32.22 -16.64
N LYS A 470 12.67 33.29 -16.23
CA LYS A 470 13.27 34.26 -17.14
C LYS A 470 14.21 33.56 -18.13
N GLY A 471 13.98 33.79 -19.42
CA GLY A 471 14.70 33.10 -20.51
C GLY A 471 13.94 31.94 -21.15
N TYR A 472 12.78 31.55 -20.61
CA TYR A 472 11.83 30.64 -21.24
C TYR A 472 10.72 31.40 -21.94
N LYS A 473 9.99 30.74 -22.85
CA LYS A 473 8.78 31.31 -23.44
C LYS A 473 7.61 31.16 -22.48
N LEU A 474 6.99 32.29 -22.12
CA LEU A 474 5.87 32.34 -21.20
C LEU A 474 4.57 32.58 -21.99
N HIS A 475 3.62 31.67 -21.84
CA HIS A 475 2.31 31.73 -22.50
C HIS A 475 1.23 31.83 -21.43
N LYS A 476 0.32 32.79 -21.58
CA LYS A 476 -0.80 32.95 -20.66
C LYS A 476 -2.00 32.14 -21.15
N VAL A 477 -2.56 31.35 -20.25
CA VAL A 477 -3.82 30.66 -20.47
C VAL A 477 -4.81 30.99 -19.37
N TYR A 478 -6.09 30.83 -19.66
CA TYR A 478 -7.15 31.21 -18.75
C TYR A 478 -7.93 29.98 -18.31
N SER A 479 -7.94 29.73 -17.01
CA SER A 479 -8.77 28.69 -16.42
C SER A 479 -10.23 29.16 -16.37
N GLY A 480 -11.17 28.30 -16.76
CA GLY A 480 -12.61 28.58 -16.77
C GLY A 480 -13.27 28.50 -15.38
N ARG A 481 -12.54 28.71 -14.28
CA ARG A 481 -13.06 28.47 -12.92
C ARG A 481 -14.21 29.44 -12.60
N THR A 482 -15.43 28.92 -12.63
CA THR A 482 -16.66 29.55 -12.13
C THR A 482 -16.86 29.33 -10.62
N LEU A 483 -15.80 29.00 -9.88
CA LEU A 483 -15.86 28.69 -8.45
C LEU A 483 -15.53 29.92 -7.60
N ASN A 484 -16.42 30.92 -7.61
CA ASN A 484 -16.43 31.93 -6.57
C ASN A 484 -17.87 32.22 -6.12
N CYS A 485 -18.13 32.11 -4.82
CA CYS A 485 -19.47 32.16 -4.24
C CYS A 485 -20.07 33.59 -4.25
N LYS A 486 -19.25 34.61 -4.52
CA LYS A 486 -19.65 36.02 -4.65
C LYS A 486 -19.68 36.43 -6.13
N LYS A 487 -20.82 36.96 -6.60
CA LYS A 487 -21.05 37.37 -7.99
C LYS A 487 -20.03 38.39 -8.50
N ASP A 488 -19.45 39.21 -7.61
CA ASP A 488 -18.62 40.36 -7.97
C ASP A 488 -17.11 40.05 -8.04
N GLN A 489 -16.69 38.81 -7.79
CA GLN A 489 -15.28 38.36 -7.86
C GLN A 489 -15.04 37.25 -8.90
N ARG A 490 -15.89 37.19 -9.94
CA ARG A 490 -15.69 36.28 -11.08
C ARG A 490 -14.67 36.86 -12.06
N GLY A 491 -13.39 36.79 -11.72
CA GLY A 491 -12.27 37.01 -12.65
C GLY A 491 -11.73 35.68 -13.18
N LYS A 492 -11.33 35.62 -14.45
CA LYS A 492 -10.58 34.47 -14.99
C LYS A 492 -9.24 34.41 -14.26
N VAL A 493 -8.95 33.32 -13.55
CA VAL A 493 -7.61 33.09 -12.98
C VAL A 493 -6.70 32.67 -14.13
N SER A 494 -5.69 33.49 -14.43
CA SER A 494 -4.66 33.15 -15.40
C SER A 494 -3.66 32.14 -14.83
N GLU A 495 -3.26 31.20 -15.67
CA GLU A 495 -2.20 30.23 -15.43
C GLU A 495 -1.10 30.46 -16.48
N LEU A 496 0.14 30.09 -16.19
CA LEU A 496 1.27 30.18 -17.12
C LEU A 496 1.63 28.81 -17.67
N PHE A 497 1.82 28.73 -18.99
CA PHE A 497 2.64 27.70 -19.60
C PHE A 497 4.02 28.23 -19.93
N ILE A 498 5.01 27.42 -19.61
CA ILE A 498 6.41 27.78 -19.78
C ILE A 498 7.03 26.71 -20.68
N THR A 499 7.61 27.12 -21.82
CA THR A 499 8.26 26.22 -22.78
C THR A 499 9.67 26.66 -23.12
N ASN A 500 10.52 25.69 -23.51
CA ASN A 500 11.89 25.95 -23.95
C ASN A 500 12.09 25.91 -25.48
N TYR A 501 11.01 25.85 -26.26
CA TYR A 501 11.00 25.74 -27.72
C TYR A 501 10.05 26.73 -28.39
#